data_AF-A0A1G1GXM5-F1
#
_entry.id   AF-A0A1G1GXM5-F1
#
_cell.length_a   1.000
_cell.length_b   1.000
_cell.length_c   1.000
_cell.angle_alpha   90.00
_cell.angle_beta   90.00
_cell.angle_gamma   90.00
#
_symmetry.space_group_name_H-M   'P 1'
#
loop_
_entity.id
_entity.type
_entity.pdbx_description
1 polymer ?
#
loop_
_entity_poly.entity_id
_entity_poly.type
_entity_poly.pdbx_seq_one_letter_code
_entity_poly.pdbx_strand_id
1 'polypeptide(L)'
;MHHSFLAEWLPSMRKEYRIYLETNGIGYSAMEKLRQKVDVVSMDLKLPSATGLQAFWSEHGKFLAAARGTLLFAKAVVTADTTDDDVLTAARLLADCGDQAPLIIQPASGRFAPAPESLFRFQNMALAVIADVRVIPQVHRMLNVP
;
A
#
# COMPACT_ATOMS: atom_id res chain seq x y z
N MET A 1 -4.87 14.31 6.39
CA MET A 1 -6.04 13.50 6.77
C MET A 1 -6.78 14.20 7.91
N HIS A 2 -8.07 14.54 7.73
CA HIS A 2 -8.93 15.11 8.77
C HIS A 2 -9.38 14.02 9.76
N HIS A 3 -8.43 13.46 10.50
CA HIS A 3 -8.65 12.28 11.34
C HIS A 3 -9.73 12.49 12.42
N SER A 4 -9.89 13.71 12.95
CA SER A 4 -10.94 14.03 13.92
C SER A 4 -12.34 13.85 13.33
N PHE A 5 -12.57 14.37 12.12
CA PHE A 5 -13.83 14.18 11.40
C PHE A 5 -14.12 12.69 11.13
N LEU A 6 -13.12 11.95 10.63
CA LEU A 6 -13.28 10.50 10.40
C LEU A 6 -13.56 9.75 11.70
N ALA A 7 -12.88 10.11 12.79
CA ALA A 7 -13.09 9.44 14.08
C ALA A 7 -14.50 9.66 14.62
N GLU A 8 -15.12 10.81 14.35
CA GLU A 8 -16.48 11.14 14.76
C GLU A 8 -17.53 10.52 13.83
N TRP A 9 -17.30 10.56 12.52
CA TRP A 9 -18.28 10.15 11.51
C TRP A 9 -18.29 8.64 11.22
N LEU A 10 -17.13 7.96 11.20
CA LEU A 10 -17.07 6.53 10.88
C LEU A 10 -17.93 5.63 11.78
N PRO A 11 -18.05 5.87 13.11
CA PRO A 11 -18.90 5.05 13.97
C PRO A 11 -20.38 4.97 13.55
N SER A 12 -20.96 6.02 12.96
CA SER A 12 -22.34 5.95 12.45
C SER A 12 -22.40 5.15 11.16
N MET A 13 -21.48 5.42 10.23
CA MET A 13 -21.42 4.73 8.93
C MET A 13 -21.17 3.24 9.05
N ARG A 14 -20.35 2.82 10.02
CA ARG A 14 -20.02 1.39 10.27
C ARG A 14 -21.23 0.51 10.61
N LYS A 15 -22.35 1.10 11.01
CA LYS A 15 -23.59 0.34 11.27
C LYS A 15 -24.21 -0.18 9.98
N GLU A 16 -23.94 0.47 8.85
CA GLU A 16 -24.57 0.20 7.56
C GLU A 16 -23.56 -0.21 6.48
N TYR A 17 -22.32 0.28 6.59
CA TYR A 17 -21.30 0.13 5.56
C TYR A 17 -19.99 -0.44 6.10
N ARG A 18 -19.32 -1.18 5.22
CA ARG A 18 -17.92 -1.56 5.42
C ARG A 18 -17.01 -0.40 5.02
N ILE A 19 -16.07 -0.07 5.88
CA ILE A 19 -15.17 1.07 5.71
C ILE A 19 -13.87 0.61 5.07
N TYR A 20 -13.65 1.06 3.84
CA TYR A 20 -12.41 0.90 3.09
C TYR A 20 -11.63 2.22 3.12
N LEU A 21 -10.40 2.19 3.65
CA LEU A 21 -9.53 3.35 3.75
C LEU A 21 -8.38 3.25 2.75
N GLU A 22 -8.32 4.17 1.79
CA GLU A 22 -7.14 4.41 0.96
C GLU A 22 -6.26 5.49 1.59
N THR A 23 -4.95 5.24 1.66
CA THR A 23 -4.01 6.09 2.41
C THR A 23 -2.59 5.98 1.89
N ASN A 24 -1.83 7.06 2.02
CA ASN A 24 -0.40 7.10 1.67
C ASN A 24 0.53 6.42 2.68
N GLY A 25 -0.02 5.81 3.74
CA GLY A 25 0.76 5.00 4.67
C GLY A 25 1.76 5.76 5.56
N ILE A 26 1.62 7.07 5.76
CA ILE A 26 2.56 7.87 6.58
C ILE A 26 1.93 8.33 7.90
N GLY A 27 0.61 8.57 7.94
CA GLY A 27 -0.11 9.12 9.09
C GLY A 27 -0.39 8.12 10.21
N TYR A 28 0.64 7.51 10.80
CA TYR A 28 0.49 6.42 11.78
C TYR A 28 -0.30 6.82 13.04
N SER A 29 -0.09 8.01 13.60
CA SER A 29 -0.87 8.48 14.77
C SER A 29 -2.35 8.69 14.48
N ALA A 30 -2.71 8.99 13.23
CA ALA A 30 -4.11 9.02 12.82
C ALA A 30 -4.67 7.60 12.68
N MET A 31 -3.88 6.68 12.12
CA MET A 31 -4.26 5.28 11.97
C MET A 31 -4.53 4.60 13.31
N GLU A 32 -3.72 4.85 14.35
CA GLU A 32 -3.94 4.31 15.71
C GLU A 32 -5.33 4.66 16.27
N LYS A 33 -5.81 5.89 16.00
CA LYS A 33 -7.14 6.37 16.43
C LYS A 33 -8.27 5.78 15.59
N LEU A 34 -7.98 5.37 14.35
CA LEU A 34 -8.96 4.92 13.38
C LEU A 34 -9.01 3.39 13.21
N ARG A 35 -8.01 2.63 13.68
CA ARG A 35 -7.88 1.18 13.39
C ARG A 35 -9.11 0.34 13.74
N GLN A 36 -9.80 0.64 14.84
CA GLN A 36 -11.01 -0.09 15.24
C GLN A 36 -12.27 0.37 14.46
N LYS A 37 -12.12 1.39 13.61
CA LYS A 37 -13.18 2.03 12.83
C LYS A 37 -13.02 1.79 11.32
N VAL A 38 -12.02 1.03 10.90
CA VAL A 38 -11.72 0.73 9.50
C VAL A 38 -11.67 -0.78 9.32
N ASP A 39 -12.33 -1.29 8.28
CA ASP A 39 -12.38 -2.73 8.02
C ASP A 39 -11.28 -3.18 7.06
N VAL A 40 -10.96 -2.34 6.08
CA VAL A 40 -9.95 -2.60 5.06
C VAL A 40 -9.04 -1.39 4.92
N VAL A 41 -7.73 -1.62 4.95
CA VAL A 41 -6.71 -0.60 4.70
C VAL A 41 -5.98 -0.93 3.41
N SER A 42 -6.10 -0.03 2.45
CA SER A 42 -5.36 -0.02 1.19
C SER A 42 -4.25 1.02 1.30
N MET A 43 -3.07 0.56 1.69
CA MET A 43 -1.92 1.43 1.93
C MET A 43 -1.07 1.57 0.67
N ASP A 44 -0.76 2.80 0.25
CA ASP A 44 0.26 3.03 -0.78
C ASP A 44 1.65 3.05 -0.15
N LEU A 45 2.53 2.15 -0.61
CA LEU A 45 3.97 2.20 -0.39
C LEU A 45 4.61 3.00 -1.52
N LYS A 46 5.08 4.20 -1.21
CA LYS A 46 5.68 5.09 -2.20
C LYS A 46 7.16 4.74 -2.37
N LEU A 47 7.47 4.08 -3.48
CA LEU A 47 8.85 3.73 -3.82
C LEU A 47 9.63 4.99 -4.23
N PRO A 48 10.78 5.29 -3.59
CA PRO A 48 11.65 6.42 -3.96
C PRO A 48 11.99 6.47 -5.44
N SER A 49 12.42 5.34 -6.02
CA SER A 49 12.79 5.24 -7.43
C SER A 49 11.62 5.47 -8.39
N ALA A 50 10.40 5.13 -7.99
CA ALA A 50 9.20 5.37 -8.79
C ALA A 50 8.69 6.81 -8.71
N THR A 51 8.90 7.48 -7.57
CA THR A 51 8.27 8.78 -7.27
C THR A 51 9.23 9.96 -7.34
N GLY A 52 10.55 9.71 -7.26
CA GLY A 52 11.57 10.75 -7.09
C GLY A 52 11.51 11.45 -5.72
N LEU A 53 10.69 10.95 -4.79
CA LEU A 53 10.54 11.52 -3.45
C LEU A 53 11.52 10.85 -2.47
N GLN A 54 11.70 11.47 -1.31
CA GLN A 54 12.42 10.84 -0.20
C GLN A 54 11.73 9.53 0.23
N ALA A 55 12.52 8.62 0.77
CA ALA A 55 12.02 7.40 1.37
C ALA A 55 11.27 7.68 2.68
N PHE A 56 10.09 7.08 2.82
CA PHE A 56 9.28 7.12 4.04
C PHE A 56 9.22 5.75 4.73
N TRP A 57 10.28 4.94 4.61
CA TRP A 57 10.31 3.56 5.11
C TRP A 57 10.04 3.46 6.62
N SER A 58 10.56 4.40 7.41
CA SER A 58 10.32 4.45 8.86
C SER A 58 8.85 4.74 9.18
N GLU A 59 8.27 5.72 8.50
CA GLU A 59 6.87 6.11 8.65
C GLU A 59 5.93 4.99 8.18
N HIS A 60 6.27 4.34 7.07
CA HIS A 60 5.54 3.18 6.55
C HIS A 60 5.55 2.02 7.54
N GLY A 61 6.70 1.70 8.15
CA GLY A 61 6.79 0.67 9.20
C GLY A 61 5.92 1.01 10.41
N LYS A 62 5.95 2.27 10.89
CA LYS A 62 5.09 2.74 11.99
C LYS A 62 3.61 2.66 11.61
N PHE A 63 3.26 3.00 10.38
CA PHE A 63 1.88 2.94 9.90
C PHE A 63 1.37 1.50 9.84
N LEU A 64 2.16 0.58 9.28
CA LEU A 64 1.85 -0.84 9.24
C LEU A 64 1.60 -1.38 10.66
N ALA A 65 2.48 -1.05 11.62
CA ALA A 65 2.29 -1.42 13.02
C ALA A 65 1.00 -0.83 13.63
N ALA A 66 0.67 0.42 13.32
CA ALA A 66 -0.57 1.08 13.78
C ALA A 66 -1.84 0.48 13.17
N ALA A 67 -1.75 -0.06 11.95
CA ALA A 67 -2.86 -0.65 11.22
C ALA A 67 -3.07 -2.15 11.50
N ARG A 68 -2.25 -2.76 12.36
CA ARG A 68 -2.36 -4.17 12.74
C ARG A 68 -3.77 -4.55 13.20
N GLY A 69 -4.21 -5.73 12.78
CA GLY A 69 -5.56 -6.26 13.07
C GLY A 69 -6.67 -5.73 12.16
N THR A 70 -6.36 -4.87 11.19
CA THR A 70 -7.27 -4.57 10.06
C THR A 70 -7.00 -5.54 8.90
N LEU A 71 -7.93 -5.66 7.94
CA LEU A 71 -7.58 -6.31 6.67
C LEU A 71 -6.74 -5.34 5.83
N LEU A 72 -5.42 -5.50 5.90
CA LEU A 72 -4.46 -4.62 5.24
C LEU A 72 -3.85 -5.30 4.01
N PHE A 73 -3.70 -4.51 2.94
CA PHE A 73 -2.76 -4.81 1.87
C PHE A 73 -2.02 -3.53 1.48
N ALA A 74 -0.80 -3.69 0.97
CA ALA A 74 0.02 -2.59 0.51
C ALA A 74 0.12 -2.59 -1.01
N LYS A 75 0.04 -1.42 -1.63
CA LYS A 75 0.19 -1.21 -3.07
C LYS A 75 1.48 -0.46 -3.33
N ALA A 76 2.32 -0.98 -4.21
CA ALA A 76 3.52 -0.31 -4.68
C ALA A 76 3.35 0.00 -6.17
N VAL A 77 3.29 1.28 -6.52
CA VAL A 77 3.29 1.68 -7.94
C VAL A 77 4.71 1.54 -8.47
N VAL A 78 4.87 0.74 -9.53
CA VAL A 78 6.16 0.50 -10.18
C VAL A 78 6.19 1.15 -11.56
N THR A 79 7.33 1.74 -11.89
CA THR A 79 7.63 2.44 -13.13
C THR A 79 8.83 1.81 -13.83
N ALA A 80 9.15 2.29 -15.04
CA ALA A 80 10.39 1.91 -15.74
C ALA A 80 11.67 2.18 -14.92
N ASP A 81 11.63 3.17 -14.02
CA ASP A 81 12.77 3.57 -13.19
C ASP A 81 12.82 2.84 -11.84
N THR A 82 11.82 1.99 -11.54
CA THR A 82 11.75 1.29 -10.25
C THR A 82 12.93 0.34 -10.07
N THR A 83 13.60 0.44 -8.93
CA THR A 83 14.73 -0.40 -8.57
C THR A 83 14.30 -1.67 -7.85
N ASP A 84 15.12 -2.71 -8.00
CA ASP A 84 14.98 -3.96 -7.28
C ASP A 84 15.09 -3.78 -5.75
N ASP A 85 15.92 -2.84 -5.28
CA ASP A 85 16.12 -2.52 -3.86
C ASP A 85 14.86 -1.94 -3.21
N ASP A 86 14.14 -1.07 -3.92
CA ASP A 86 12.88 -0.50 -3.43
C ASP A 86 11.82 -1.59 -3.23
N VAL A 87 11.71 -2.53 -4.18
CA VAL A 87 10.76 -3.64 -4.11
C VAL A 87 11.13 -4.60 -2.98
N LEU A 88 12.41 -4.94 -2.82
CA LEU A 88 12.88 -5.77 -1.72
C LEU A 88 12.65 -5.09 -0.36
N THR A 89 12.90 -3.79 -0.25
CA THR A 89 12.68 -3.02 0.96
C THR A 89 11.20 -2.99 1.32
N ALA A 90 10.32 -2.76 0.35
CA ALA A 90 8.87 -2.83 0.53
C ALA A 90 8.42 -4.21 1.04
N ALA A 91 8.91 -5.29 0.44
CA ALA A 91 8.58 -6.66 0.86
C ALA A 91 9.07 -6.97 2.28
N ARG A 92 10.30 -6.55 2.63
CA ARG A 92 10.86 -6.73 3.98
C ARG A 92 10.08 -5.96 5.04
N LEU A 93 9.66 -4.73 4.76
CA LEU A 93 8.81 -3.95 5.68
C LEU A 93 7.50 -4.66 6.01
N LEU A 94 6.89 -5.33 5.03
CA LEU A 94 5.68 -6.12 5.24
C LEU A 94 5.99 -7.39 6.05
N ALA A 95 7.08 -8.09 5.74
CA ALA A 95 7.52 -9.26 6.50
C ALA A 95 7.75 -8.93 7.98
N ASP A 96 8.44 -7.81 8.26
CA ASP A 96 8.75 -7.36 9.62
C ASP A 96 7.50 -6.92 10.41
N CYS A 97 6.43 -6.52 9.72
CA CYS A 97 5.17 -6.17 10.38
C CYS A 97 4.47 -7.41 10.97
N GLY A 98 4.74 -8.62 10.44
CA GLY A 98 4.20 -9.89 10.96
C GLY A 98 2.75 -10.18 10.59
N ASP A 99 1.98 -9.18 10.14
CA ASP A 99 0.71 -9.41 9.46
C ASP A 99 1.02 -9.84 8.02
N GLN A 100 0.46 -10.97 7.57
CA GLN A 100 0.62 -11.52 6.21
C GLN A 100 -0.09 -10.66 5.15
N ALA A 101 0.13 -9.34 5.19
CA ALA A 101 -0.45 -8.37 4.29
C ALA A 101 0.08 -8.59 2.86
N PRO A 102 -0.80 -8.77 1.86
CA PRO A 102 -0.38 -8.90 0.48
C PRO A 102 0.32 -7.63 -0.01
N LEU A 103 1.33 -7.82 -0.87
CA LEU A 103 1.91 -6.74 -1.68
C LEU A 103 1.30 -6.77 -3.07
N ILE A 104 0.67 -5.66 -3.46
CA ILE A 104 0.15 -5.44 -4.80
C ILE A 104 1.16 -4.59 -5.57
N ILE A 105 1.82 -5.21 -6.54
CA ILE A 105 2.67 -4.51 -7.51
C ILE A 105 1.75 -3.95 -8.59
N GLN A 106 1.71 -2.63 -8.69
CA GLN A 106 0.79 -1.93 -9.57
C GLN A 106 1.57 -1.18 -10.67
N PRO A 107 1.62 -1.68 -11.91
CA PRO A 107 2.33 -0.99 -12.98
C PRO A 107 1.72 0.39 -13.27
N ALA A 108 2.58 1.40 -13.39
CA ALA A 108 2.22 2.67 -14.00
C ALA A 108 1.81 2.46 -15.47
N SER A 109 1.07 3.43 -16.02
CA SER A 109 0.58 3.39 -17.40
C SER A 109 1.29 4.43 -18.28
N GLY A 110 1.24 4.22 -19.61
CA GLY A 110 1.80 5.15 -20.59
C GLY A 110 3.33 5.19 -20.54
N ARG A 111 3.92 6.39 -20.67
CA ARG A 111 5.38 6.56 -20.77
C ARG A 111 6.19 6.07 -19.55
N PHE A 112 5.53 5.89 -18.41
CA PHE A 112 6.15 5.43 -17.18
C PHE A 112 5.98 3.92 -16.95
N ALA A 113 5.30 3.22 -17.86
CA ALA A 113 5.04 1.81 -17.72
C ALA A 113 6.37 1.02 -17.66
N PRO A 114 6.54 0.12 -16.69
CA PRO A 114 7.68 -0.78 -16.66
C PRO A 114 7.60 -1.78 -17.81
N ALA A 115 8.75 -2.35 -18.20
CA ALA A 115 8.78 -3.50 -19.07
C ALA A 115 8.07 -4.71 -18.41
N PRO A 116 7.33 -5.54 -19.17
CA PRO A 116 6.65 -6.72 -18.62
C PRO A 116 7.58 -7.66 -17.84
N GLU A 117 8.82 -7.84 -18.31
CA GLU A 117 9.84 -8.68 -17.67
C GLU A 117 10.21 -8.16 -16.28
N SER A 118 10.21 -6.84 -16.09
CA SER A 118 10.44 -6.23 -14.78
C SER A 118 9.32 -6.56 -13.79
N LEU A 119 8.07 -6.70 -14.24
CA LEU A 119 6.96 -7.08 -13.34
C LEU A 119 7.13 -8.49 -12.79
N PHE A 120 7.51 -9.45 -13.64
CA PHE A 120 7.81 -10.82 -13.19
C PHE A 120 9.03 -10.85 -12.26
N ARG A 121 10.07 -10.06 -12.57
CA ARG A 121 11.25 -9.93 -11.70
C ARG A 121 10.87 -9.40 -10.32
N PHE A 122 10.17 -8.27 -10.25
CA PHE A 122 9.72 -7.66 -9.00
C PHE A 122 8.84 -8.61 -8.19
N GLN A 123 7.89 -9.28 -8.85
CA GLN A 123 7.02 -10.24 -8.18
C GLN A 123 7.81 -11.41 -7.58
N ASN A 124 8.69 -12.04 -8.36
CA ASN A 124 9.50 -13.18 -7.88
C ASN A 124 10.42 -12.78 -6.72
N MET A 125 11.02 -11.60 -6.78
CA MET A 125 11.88 -11.08 -5.72
C MET A 125 11.11 -10.85 -4.42
N ALA A 126 9.92 -10.25 -4.50
CA ALA A 126 9.09 -10.03 -3.33
C ALA A 126 8.52 -11.36 -2.77
N LEU A 127 8.16 -12.32 -3.64
CA LEU A 127 7.70 -13.65 -3.23
C LEU A 127 8.76 -14.47 -2.50
N ALA A 128 10.05 -14.18 -2.73
CA ALA A 128 11.14 -14.78 -1.95
C ALA A 128 11.18 -14.28 -0.49
N VAL A 129 10.43 -13.22 -0.16
CA VAL A 129 10.40 -12.58 1.17
C VAL A 129 9.04 -12.76 1.85
N ILE A 130 7.93 -12.65 1.11
CA ILE A 130 6.55 -12.73 1.63
C ILE A 130 5.69 -13.68 0.80
N ALA A 131 4.62 -14.21 1.39
CA ALA A 131 3.84 -15.30 0.79
C ALA A 131 2.82 -14.87 -0.30
N ASP A 132 2.35 -13.62 -0.29
CA ASP A 132 1.31 -13.14 -1.22
C ASP A 132 1.75 -11.84 -1.91
N VAL A 133 2.10 -11.97 -3.20
CA VAL A 133 2.44 -10.84 -4.06
C VAL A 133 1.69 -10.96 -5.36
N ARG A 134 0.97 -9.90 -5.73
CA ARG A 134 0.10 -9.88 -6.92
C ARG A 134 0.49 -8.73 -7.82
N VAL A 135 0.43 -8.94 -9.13
CA VAL A 135 0.56 -7.87 -10.12
C VAL A 135 -0.84 -7.48 -10.57
N ILE A 136 -1.28 -6.26 -10.23
CA ILE A 136 -2.63 -5.77 -10.56
C ILE A 136 -2.51 -4.38 -11.19
N PRO A 137 -3.02 -4.15 -12.42
CA PRO A 137 -2.96 -2.84 -13.08
C PRO A 137 -3.82 -1.79 -12.38
N GLN A 138 -3.67 -0.52 -12.76
CA GLN A 138 -4.56 0.55 -12.27
C GLN A 138 -5.96 0.39 -12.90
N VAL A 139 -6.83 -0.38 -12.25
CA VAL A 139 -8.17 -0.74 -12.79
C VAL A 139 -9.01 0.50 -13.12
N HIS A 140 -8.96 1.55 -12.30
CA HIS A 140 -9.69 2.80 -12.57
C HIS A 140 -9.28 3.42 -13.92
N ARG A 141 -7.98 3.39 -14.26
CA ARG A 141 -7.49 3.85 -15.57
C ARG A 141 -7.93 2.96 -16.71
N MET A 142 -7.99 1.64 -16.50
CA MET A 142 -8.50 0.71 -17.52
C MET A 142 -9.99 0.92 -17.79
N LEU A 143 -10.74 1.28 -16.75
CA LEU A 143 -12.19 1.52 -16.81
C LEU A 143 -12.56 2.97 -17.14
N ASN A 144 -11.58 3.87 -17.32
CA ASN A 144 -11.78 5.31 -17.52
C ASN A 144 -12.65 5.96 -16.44
N VAL A 145 -12.45 5.56 -15.18
CA VAL A 145 -13.07 6.18 -14.01
C VAL A 145 -11.99 6.87 -13.16
N PRO A 146 -12.32 8.00 -12.51
CA PRO A 146 -11.38 8.75 -11.67
C PRO A 146 -10.87 7.95 -10.48
#